data_AF-A0A1F6RMR8-F1
#
_entry.id   AF-A0A1F6RMR8-F1
#
_cell.length_a   1.000
_cell.length_b   1.000
_cell.length_c   1.000
_cell.angle_alpha   90.00
_cell.angle_beta   90.00
_cell.angle_gamma   90.00
#
_symmetry.space_group_name_H-M   'P 1'
#
loop_
_entity.id
_entity.type
_entity.pdbx_description
1 polymer ?
#
loop_
_entity_poly.entity_id
_entity_poly.type
_entity_poly.pdbx_seq_one_letter_code
_entity_poly.pdbx_strand_id
1 'polypeptide(L)'
;MAFVSDYASGESQDEALAQELEYHTRLTAELRARAAAQSSYETVSSQIERVKKSKASLFAYAPALLLAALKDTLDLVAIGSIPVIGTIITICVSFLIFLSLLITRANKDLIDSRFVLRMGIAVIAGFIVEGFFFGINFLPIEVFTVLAVLWMDRHLSDEQIQAFSEKAKSMKR
;
A
#
# COMPACT_ATOMS: atom_id res chain seq x y z
N MET A 1 56.90 6.34 -61.24
CA MET A 1 55.86 5.37 -60.78
C MET A 1 56.05 5.16 -59.28
N ALA A 2 55.46 6.01 -58.45
CA ALA A 2 55.41 5.83 -56.99
C ALA A 2 54.35 6.81 -56.43
N PHE A 3 53.06 6.49 -56.55
CA PHE A 3 52.00 7.35 -56.00
C PHE A 3 50.70 6.60 -55.63
N VAL A 4 50.71 5.27 -55.59
CA VAL A 4 49.48 4.47 -55.41
C VAL A 4 49.42 3.77 -54.03
N SER A 5 50.46 3.90 -53.19
CA SER A 5 50.56 3.13 -51.94
C SER A 5 49.85 3.73 -50.72
N ASP A 6 49.37 4.98 -50.80
CA ASP A 6 48.87 5.71 -49.61
C ASP A 6 47.34 5.69 -49.42
N TYR A 7 46.58 5.20 -50.41
CA TYR A 7 45.11 5.15 -50.31
C TYR A 7 44.60 3.89 -49.60
N ALA A 8 45.35 2.80 -49.60
CA ALA A 8 44.95 1.54 -48.96
C ALA A 8 45.06 1.57 -47.42
N SER A 9 45.80 2.52 -46.84
CA SER A 9 45.94 2.68 -45.39
C SER A 9 44.77 3.45 -44.76
N GLY A 10 44.10 4.33 -45.51
CA GLY A 10 42.98 5.14 -45.02
C GLY A 10 41.71 4.33 -44.72
N GLU A 11 41.29 3.43 -45.61
CA GLU A 11 40.10 2.59 -45.40
C GLU A 11 40.24 1.70 -44.15
N SER A 12 41.44 1.19 -43.88
CA SER A 12 41.69 0.37 -42.69
C SER A 12 41.62 1.13 -41.36
N GLN A 13 41.90 2.44 -41.38
CA GLN A 13 41.78 3.29 -40.19
C GLN A 13 40.32 3.66 -39.91
N ASP A 14 39.55 3.95 -40.96
CA ASP A 14 38.13 4.30 -40.82
C ASP A 14 37.29 3.12 -40.31
N GLU A 15 37.59 1.89 -40.75
CA GLU A 15 36.94 0.67 -40.23
C GLU A 15 37.26 0.41 -38.75
N ALA A 16 38.51 0.62 -38.34
CA ALA A 16 38.92 0.46 -36.94
C ALA A 16 38.22 1.47 -36.02
N LEU A 17 38.08 2.71 -36.48
CA LEU A 17 37.39 3.78 -35.75
C LEU A 17 35.88 3.49 -35.61
N ALA A 18 35.25 2.96 -36.65
CA ALA A 18 33.85 2.56 -36.61
C ALA A 18 33.60 1.43 -35.60
N GLN A 19 34.49 0.42 -35.55
CA GLN A 19 34.41 -0.67 -34.58
C GLN A 19 34.59 -0.17 -33.13
N GLU A 20 35.54 0.73 -32.89
CA GLU A 20 35.78 1.31 -31.57
C GLU A 20 34.57 2.14 -31.09
N LEU A 21 33.94 2.89 -32.01
CA LEU A 21 32.76 3.69 -31.71
C LEU A 21 31.52 2.83 -31.42
N GLU A 22 31.33 1.72 -32.15
CA GLU A 22 30.31 0.73 -31.83
C GLU A 22 30.53 0.07 -30.47
N TYR A 23 31.79 -0.27 -30.16
CA TYR A 23 32.16 -0.86 -28.88
C TYR A 23 31.83 0.07 -27.71
N HIS A 24 32.22 1.35 -27.79
CA HIS A 24 31.87 2.35 -26.79
C HIS A 24 30.37 2.60 -26.68
N THR A 25 29.64 2.59 -27.80
CA THR A 25 28.19 2.73 -27.80
C THR A 25 27.51 1.58 -27.08
N ARG A 26 27.95 0.33 -27.30
CA ARG A 26 27.42 -0.85 -26.59
C ARG A 26 27.76 -0.81 -25.09
N LEU A 27 28.99 -0.46 -24.75
CA LEU A 27 29.45 -0.39 -23.36
C LEU A 27 28.66 0.67 -22.57
N THR A 28 28.44 1.84 -23.16
CA THR A 28 27.68 2.92 -22.52
C THR A 28 26.20 2.58 -22.38
N ALA A 29 25.60 1.88 -23.35
CA ALA A 29 24.24 1.35 -23.24
C ALA A 29 24.13 0.34 -22.09
N GLU A 30 25.10 -0.57 -21.95
CA GLU A 30 25.12 -1.57 -20.89
C GLU A 30 25.29 -0.93 -19.49
N LEU A 31 26.17 0.06 -19.36
CA LEU A 31 26.35 0.81 -18.12
C LEU A 31 25.07 1.55 -17.71
N ARG A 32 24.35 2.16 -18.67
CA ARG A 32 23.06 2.80 -18.40
C ARG A 32 21.99 1.79 -18.00
N ALA A 33 21.95 0.63 -18.64
CA ALA A 33 21.02 -0.44 -18.29
C ALA A 33 21.29 -0.95 -16.85
N ARG A 34 22.56 -1.14 -16.48
CA ARG A 34 22.95 -1.54 -15.12
C ARG A 34 22.62 -0.46 -14.08
N ALA A 35 22.88 0.81 -14.39
CA ALA A 35 22.54 1.93 -13.51
C ALA A 35 21.02 2.06 -13.30
N ALA A 36 20.22 1.88 -14.36
CA ALA A 36 18.76 1.87 -14.27
C ALA A 36 18.21 0.67 -13.48
N ALA A 37 18.84 -0.49 -13.60
CA ALA A 37 18.50 -1.67 -12.80
C ALA A 37 18.82 -1.45 -11.32
N GLN A 38 19.96 -0.84 -11.00
CA GLN A 38 20.35 -0.51 -9.63
C GLN A 38 19.40 0.51 -9.00
N SER A 39 19.06 1.61 -9.70
CA SER A 39 18.12 2.60 -9.16
C SER A 39 16.72 2.01 -8.93
N SER A 40 16.29 1.11 -9.82
CA SER A 40 15.04 0.37 -9.64
C SER A 40 15.08 -0.52 -8.40
N TYR A 41 16.21 -1.19 -8.14
CA TYR A 41 16.39 -2.02 -6.95
C TYR A 41 16.37 -1.20 -5.65
N GLU A 42 17.07 -0.06 -5.59
CA GLU A 42 17.06 0.84 -4.43
C GLU A 42 15.67 1.43 -4.16
N THR A 43 14.91 1.73 -5.21
CA THR A 43 13.54 2.21 -5.08
C THR A 43 12.63 1.12 -4.50
N VAL A 44 12.79 -0.13 -4.93
CA VAL A 44 12.01 -1.26 -4.40
C VAL A 44 12.42 -1.60 -2.97
N SER A 45 13.72 -1.59 -2.64
CA SER A 45 14.20 -1.91 -1.28
C SER A 45 13.76 -0.88 -0.25
N SER A 46 13.82 0.41 -0.59
CA SER A 46 13.33 1.49 0.26
C SER A 46 11.81 1.44 0.47
N GLN A 47 11.04 1.05 -0.55
CA GLN A 47 9.60 0.79 -0.39
C GLN A 47 9.33 -0.39 0.57
N ILE A 48 10.06 -1.50 0.44
CA ILE A 48 9.95 -2.64 1.36
C ILE A 48 10.25 -2.21 2.79
N GLU A 49 11.31 -1.43 3.01
CA GLU A 49 11.69 -0.98 4.34
C GLU A 49 10.64 -0.06 4.96
N ARG A 50 10.06 0.86 4.17
CA ARG A 50 8.93 1.70 4.60
C ARG A 50 7.72 0.88 5.01
N VAL A 51 7.29 -0.08 4.18
CA VAL A 51 6.14 -0.94 4.49
C VAL A 51 6.41 -1.80 5.72
N LYS A 52 7.63 -2.33 5.86
CA LYS A 52 8.03 -3.15 7.02
C LYS A 52 8.07 -2.33 8.32
N LYS A 53 8.58 -1.10 8.25
CA LYS A 53 8.62 -0.16 9.39
C LYS A 53 7.22 0.32 9.78
N SER A 54 6.31 0.38 8.81
CA SER A 54 4.95 0.84 8.97
C SER A 54 3.95 -0.31 9.13
N LYS A 55 4.38 -1.45 9.69
CA LYS A 55 3.47 -2.51 10.12
C LYS A 55 2.38 -1.93 11.02
N ALA A 56 1.13 -2.28 10.71
CA ALA A 56 -0.05 -1.88 11.48
C ALA A 56 0.16 -2.18 12.98
N SER A 57 0.41 -1.12 13.75
CA SER A 57 0.56 -1.23 15.19
C SER A 57 -0.83 -1.19 15.83
N LEU A 58 -1.10 -2.11 16.75
CA LEU A 58 -2.36 -2.12 17.50
C LEU A 58 -2.61 -0.78 18.21
N PHE A 59 -1.53 -0.10 18.63
CA PHE A 59 -1.58 1.23 19.24
C PHE A 59 -2.11 2.32 18.32
N ALA A 60 -1.82 2.26 17.02
CA ALA A 60 -2.38 3.23 16.08
C ALA A 60 -3.91 3.12 16.01
N TYR A 61 -4.44 1.90 16.12
CA TYR A 61 -5.88 1.59 16.10
C TYR A 61 -6.57 1.70 17.46
N ALA A 62 -5.83 1.97 18.54
CA ALA A 62 -6.37 2.16 19.87
C ALA A 62 -7.51 3.21 19.95
N PRO A 63 -7.42 4.42 19.35
CA PRO A 63 -8.53 5.38 19.39
C PRO A 63 -9.79 4.87 18.68
N ALA A 64 -9.65 4.20 17.53
CA ALA A 64 -10.80 3.62 16.82
C ALA A 64 -11.44 2.47 17.61
N LEU A 65 -10.62 1.60 18.22
CA LEU A 65 -11.10 0.52 19.11
C LEU A 65 -11.79 1.07 20.36
N LEU A 66 -11.25 2.14 20.96
CA LEU A 66 -11.84 2.77 22.13
C LEU A 66 -13.19 3.41 21.80
N LEU A 67 -13.30 4.09 20.65
CA LEU A 67 -14.57 4.67 20.19
C LEU A 67 -15.61 3.58 19.90
N ALA A 68 -15.21 2.49 19.24
CA ALA A 68 -16.07 1.35 18.98
C ALA A 68 -16.56 0.70 20.29
N ALA A 69 -15.66 0.45 21.24
CA ALA A 69 -16.01 -0.14 22.52
C ALA A 69 -16.91 0.79 23.36
N LEU A 70 -16.64 2.10 23.35
CA LEU A 70 -17.45 3.11 24.03
C LEU A 70 -18.87 3.14 23.45
N LYS A 71 -18.99 3.08 22.13
CA LYS A 71 -20.27 2.99 21.41
C LYS A 71 -21.02 1.72 21.82
N ASP A 72 -20.39 0.56 21.70
CA ASP A 72 -21.04 -0.72 22.02
C ASP A 72 -21.48 -0.76 23.50
N THR A 73 -20.71 -0.14 24.40
CA THR A 73 -21.11 0.03 25.82
C THR A 73 -22.28 1.00 25.97
N LEU A 74 -22.31 2.09 25.21
CA LEU A 74 -23.43 3.03 25.16
C LEU A 74 -24.72 2.34 24.70
N ASP A 75 -24.66 1.48 23.70
CA ASP A 75 -25.81 0.73 23.21
C ASP A 75 -26.29 -0.36 24.20
N LEU A 76 -25.35 -0.95 24.95
CA LEU A 76 -25.64 -1.91 26.04
C LEU A 76 -26.28 -1.24 27.26
N VAL A 77 -25.88 -0.03 27.61
CA VAL A 77 -26.36 0.71 28.79
C VAL A 77 -27.61 1.53 28.48
N ALA A 78 -27.70 2.13 27.29
CA ALA A 78 -28.83 2.95 26.85
C ALA A 78 -30.00 2.12 26.31
N ILE A 79 -30.34 1.04 27.03
CA ILE A 79 -31.43 0.11 26.75
C ILE A 79 -32.70 0.90 26.32
N GLY A 80 -33.01 0.84 25.03
CA GLY A 80 -34.35 1.05 24.47
C GLY A 80 -34.97 2.45 24.55
N SER A 81 -34.26 3.51 24.92
CA SER A 81 -34.97 4.74 25.33
C SER A 81 -35.60 5.54 24.18
N ILE A 82 -34.97 5.75 23.02
CA ILE A 82 -35.64 6.35 21.84
C ILE A 82 -34.97 5.82 20.56
N PRO A 83 -35.65 5.03 19.72
CA PRO A 83 -35.05 4.40 18.54
C PRO A 83 -34.41 5.40 17.59
N VAL A 84 -35.04 6.57 17.42
CA VAL A 84 -34.56 7.65 16.54
C VAL A 84 -33.27 8.30 17.05
N ILE A 85 -33.13 8.51 18.36
CA ILE A 85 -31.94 9.15 18.94
C ILE A 85 -30.76 8.18 18.91
N GLY A 86 -31.02 6.89 19.17
CA GLY A 86 -30.02 5.83 19.05
C GLY A 86 -29.41 5.82 17.65
N THR A 87 -30.23 5.82 16.59
CA THR A 87 -29.71 5.77 15.21
C THR A 87 -28.85 6.98 14.85
N ILE A 88 -29.20 8.19 15.32
CA ILE A 88 -28.41 9.40 15.06
C ILE A 88 -27.05 9.31 15.75
N ILE A 89 -27.01 8.84 17.00
CA ILE A 89 -25.76 8.65 17.73
C ILE A 89 -24.91 7.57 17.06
N THR A 90 -25.50 6.44 16.65
CA THR A 90 -24.81 5.39 15.90
C THR A 90 -24.19 5.95 14.62
N ILE A 91 -24.95 6.69 13.79
CA ILE A 91 -24.41 7.30 12.56
C ILE A 91 -23.22 8.23 12.87
N CYS A 92 -23.34 9.10 13.87
CA CYS A 92 -22.26 10.01 14.26
C CYS A 92 -21.02 9.24 14.72
N VAL A 93 -21.17 8.19 15.51
CA VAL A 93 -20.04 7.42 16.04
C VAL A 93 -19.43 6.52 14.96
N SER A 94 -20.22 5.86 14.11
CA SER A 94 -19.71 5.10 12.95
C SER A 94 -18.91 6.01 12.01
N PHE A 95 -19.36 7.27 11.80
CA PHE A 95 -18.60 8.24 11.03
C PHE A 95 -17.28 8.64 11.70
N LEU A 96 -17.29 8.83 13.03
CA LEU A 96 -16.06 9.10 13.80
C LEU A 96 -15.09 7.92 13.79
N ILE A 97 -15.58 6.68 13.88
CA ILE A 97 -14.77 5.47 13.75
C ILE A 97 -14.16 5.41 12.35
N PHE A 98 -14.94 5.65 11.30
CA PHE A 98 -14.44 5.70 9.93
C PHE A 98 -13.36 6.76 9.74
N LEU A 99 -13.58 7.98 10.26
CA LEU A 99 -12.60 9.06 10.20
C LEU A 99 -11.34 8.73 11.01
N SER A 100 -11.51 8.14 12.19
CA SER A 100 -10.40 7.70 13.04
C SER A 100 -9.57 6.64 12.33
N LEU A 101 -10.18 5.62 11.72
CA LEU A 101 -9.49 4.60 10.94
C LEU A 101 -8.76 5.19 9.73
N LEU A 102 -9.34 6.20 9.08
CA LEU A 102 -8.73 6.89 7.95
C LEU A 102 -7.47 7.68 8.39
N ILE A 103 -7.53 8.36 9.54
CA ILE A 103 -6.40 9.14 10.10
C ILE A 103 -5.31 8.24 10.67
N THR A 104 -5.71 7.19 11.39
CA THR A 104 -4.85 6.23 12.09
C THR A 104 -3.97 5.40 11.17
N ARG A 105 -4.31 5.32 9.87
CA ARG A 105 -3.64 4.46 8.93
C ARG A 105 -2.14 4.74 8.89
N ALA A 106 -1.36 3.83 9.49
CA ALA A 106 0.08 3.95 9.62
C ALA A 106 0.76 3.94 8.23
N ASN A 107 0.22 3.13 7.31
CA ASN A 107 0.70 2.99 5.94
C ASN A 107 0.07 4.01 4.98
N LYS A 108 0.43 5.28 5.11
CA LYS A 108 -0.02 6.35 4.18
C LYS A 108 0.44 6.14 2.73
N ASP A 109 1.54 5.43 2.52
CA ASP A 109 2.08 5.12 1.18
C ASP A 109 1.32 3.96 0.48
N LEU A 110 0.45 3.23 1.20
CA LEU A 110 -0.34 2.11 0.66
C LEU A 110 -1.83 2.47 0.50
N ILE A 111 -2.13 3.73 0.13
CA ILE A 111 -3.49 4.15 -0.23
C ILE A 111 -3.89 3.47 -1.53
N ASP A 112 -4.26 2.20 -1.43
CA ASP A 112 -5.06 1.51 -2.42
C ASP A 112 -6.50 1.97 -2.20
N SER A 113 -7.07 2.65 -3.20
CA SER A 113 -8.47 3.07 -3.21
C SER A 113 -9.42 1.89 -2.94
N ARG A 114 -9.00 0.67 -3.28
CA ARG A 114 -9.75 -0.56 -2.99
C ARG A 114 -9.84 -0.85 -1.50
N PHE A 115 -8.82 -0.53 -0.71
CA PHE A 115 -8.86 -0.71 0.74
C PHE A 115 -9.84 0.26 1.39
N VAL A 116 -9.81 1.54 1.00
CA VAL A 116 -10.73 2.57 1.50
C VAL A 116 -12.17 2.19 1.15
N LEU A 117 -12.40 1.70 -0.07
CA LEU A 117 -13.70 1.19 -0.49
C LEU A 117 -14.16 0.01 0.38
N ARG A 118 -13.29 -1.00 0.59
CA ARG A 118 -13.60 -2.16 1.44
C ARG A 118 -13.88 -1.77 2.89
N MET A 119 -13.11 -0.83 3.44
CA MET A 119 -13.32 -0.28 4.78
C MET A 119 -14.67 0.44 4.88
N GLY A 120 -15.00 1.29 3.91
CA GLY A 120 -16.29 1.97 3.85
C GLY A 120 -17.45 0.98 3.75
N ILE A 121 -17.32 -0.04 2.90
CA ILE A 121 -18.33 -1.11 2.78
C ILE A 121 -18.49 -1.87 4.11
N ALA A 122 -17.39 -2.20 4.81
CA ALA A 122 -17.45 -2.90 6.08
C ALA A 122 -18.18 -2.08 7.17
N VAL A 123 -17.89 -0.78 7.27
CA VAL A 123 -18.56 0.13 8.22
C VAL A 123 -20.04 0.29 7.87
N ILE A 124 -20.37 0.50 6.59
CA ILE A 124 -21.76 0.62 6.13
C ILE A 124 -22.53 -0.68 6.37
N ALA A 125 -21.91 -1.84 6.11
CA ALA A 125 -22.53 -3.13 6.37
C ALA A 125 -22.79 -3.33 7.87
N GLY A 126 -21.84 -2.98 8.74
CA GLY A 126 -22.03 -2.99 10.19
C GLY A 126 -23.22 -2.11 10.61
N PHE A 127 -23.27 -0.88 10.09
CA PHE A 127 -24.37 0.06 10.34
C PHE A 127 -25.74 -0.46 9.87
N ILE A 128 -25.81 -1.05 8.66
CA ILE A 128 -27.07 -1.59 8.12
C ILE A 128 -27.54 -2.77 8.95
N VAL A 129 -26.64 -3.69 9.32
CA VAL A 129 -26.99 -4.85 10.15
C VAL A 129 -27.52 -4.37 11.51
N GLU A 130 -26.88 -3.38 12.11
CA GLU A 130 -27.32 -2.86 13.41
C GLU A 130 -28.65 -2.08 13.32
N GLY A 131 -28.81 -1.25 12.29
CA GLY A 131 -30.01 -0.44 12.09
C GLY A 131 -31.25 -1.23 11.66
N PHE A 132 -31.08 -2.31 10.88
CA PHE A 132 -32.21 -3.15 10.43
C PHE A 132 -32.57 -4.26 11.41
N PHE A 133 -31.60 -4.82 12.13
CA PHE A 133 -31.87 -5.85 13.14
C PHE A 133 -32.16 -5.20 14.51
N PHE A 134 -33.30 -4.53 14.58
CA PHE A 134 -33.86 -3.97 15.81
C PHE A 134 -33.83 -5.02 16.95
N GLY A 135 -32.99 -4.78 17.97
CA GLY A 135 -32.84 -5.65 19.14
C GLY A 135 -31.55 -6.48 19.19
N ILE A 136 -30.69 -6.43 18.16
CA ILE A 136 -29.36 -7.06 18.16
C ILE A 136 -28.26 -6.06 18.63
N ASN A 137 -28.62 -4.92 19.22
CA ASN A 137 -27.68 -3.95 19.83
C ASN A 137 -26.84 -4.52 21.00
N PHE A 138 -27.00 -5.79 21.33
CA PHE A 138 -26.18 -6.48 22.32
C PHE A 138 -24.87 -7.04 21.75
N LEU A 139 -24.75 -7.12 20.43
CA LEU A 139 -23.53 -7.59 19.77
C LEU A 139 -22.58 -6.40 19.54
N PRO A 140 -21.31 -6.51 19.93
CA PRO A 140 -20.32 -5.46 19.73
C PRO A 140 -19.84 -5.39 18.27
N ILE A 141 -20.76 -5.07 17.35
CA ILE A 141 -20.56 -5.14 15.89
C ILE A 141 -19.51 -4.12 15.44
N GLU A 142 -19.46 -2.94 16.07
CA GLU A 142 -18.48 -1.91 15.73
C GLU A 142 -17.06 -2.35 16.13
N VAL A 143 -16.89 -2.95 17.31
CA VAL A 143 -15.59 -3.52 17.72
C VAL A 143 -15.16 -4.62 16.75
N PHE A 144 -16.08 -5.51 16.35
CA PHE A 144 -15.79 -6.53 15.34
C PHE A 144 -15.38 -5.92 13.99
N THR A 145 -16.03 -4.84 13.58
CA THR A 145 -15.72 -4.13 12.33
C THR A 145 -14.30 -3.55 12.37
N VAL A 146 -13.92 -2.87 13.46
CA VAL A 146 -12.56 -2.34 13.64
C VAL A 146 -11.52 -3.47 13.66
N LEU A 147 -11.81 -4.58 14.34
CA LEU A 147 -10.93 -5.76 14.35
C LEU A 147 -10.78 -6.39 12.96
N ALA A 148 -11.85 -6.48 12.18
CA ALA A 148 -11.81 -6.97 10.81
C ALA A 148 -10.96 -6.07 9.91
N VAL A 149 -11.07 -4.74 10.06
CA VAL A 149 -10.24 -3.77 9.33
C VAL A 149 -8.77 -3.92 9.72
N LEU A 150 -8.46 -4.06 11.01
CA LEU A 150 -7.10 -4.30 11.49
C LEU A 150 -6.51 -5.60 10.92
N TRP A 151 -7.31 -6.68 10.90
CA TRP A 151 -6.91 -7.95 10.34
C TRP A 151 -6.64 -7.84 8.83
N MET A 152 -7.50 -7.14 8.10
CA MET A 152 -7.34 -6.89 6.67
C MET A 152 -6.09 -6.05 6.36
N ASP A 153 -5.82 -4.99 7.15
CA ASP A 153 -4.63 -4.14 6.97
C ASP A 153 -3.33 -4.92 7.21
N ARG A 154 -3.34 -5.83 8.20
CA ARG A 154 -2.21 -6.75 8.46
C ARG A 154 -1.99 -7.71 7.30
N HIS A 155 -3.05 -8.35 6.81
CA HIS A 155 -2.92 -9.35 5.75
C HIS A 155 -2.44 -8.75 4.43
N LEU A 156 -2.99 -7.59 4.03
CA LEU A 156 -2.55 -6.88 2.82
C LEU A 156 -1.11 -6.38 2.92
N SER A 157 -0.69 -5.94 4.11
CA SER A 157 0.70 -5.55 4.33
C SER A 157 1.65 -6.73 4.09
N ASP A 158 1.30 -7.93 4.57
CA ASP A 158 2.13 -9.13 4.37
C ASP A 158 2.16 -9.59 2.90
N GLU A 159 1.03 -9.56 2.18
CA GLU A 159 0.97 -9.88 0.75
C GLU A 159 1.84 -8.92 -0.08
N GLN A 160 1.79 -7.62 0.20
CA GLN A 160 2.59 -6.63 -0.51
C GLN A 160 4.09 -6.82 -0.24
N ILE A 161 4.47 -7.10 1.01
CA ILE A 161 5.88 -7.39 1.35
C ILE A 161 6.37 -8.61 0.56
N GLN A 162 5.56 -9.65 0.40
CA GLN A 162 5.91 -10.82 -0.40
C GLN A 162 6.05 -10.48 -1.89
N ALA A 163 5.08 -9.77 -2.47
CA ALA A 163 5.12 -9.37 -3.88
C ALA A 163 6.34 -8.49 -4.21
N PHE A 164 6.68 -7.55 -3.33
CA PHE A 164 7.88 -6.73 -3.50
C PHE A 164 9.17 -7.55 -3.31
N SER A 165 9.19 -8.49 -2.37
CA SER A 165 10.34 -9.39 -2.16
C SER A 165 10.60 -10.29 -3.37
N GLU A 166 9.55 -10.84 -3.99
CA GLU A 166 9.66 -11.64 -5.20
C GLU A 166 10.18 -10.82 -6.38
N LYS A 167 9.63 -9.62 -6.59
CA LYS A 167 10.09 -8.69 -7.64
C LYS A 167 11.55 -8.28 -7.45
N ALA A 168 11.99 -8.04 -6.21
CA ALA A 168 13.39 -7.76 -5.91
C ALA A 168 14.30 -8.96 -6.20
N LYS A 169 13.82 -10.19 -5.93
CA LYS A 169 14.56 -11.43 -6.20
C LYS A 169 14.68 -11.72 -7.70
N SER A 170 13.65 -11.42 -8.49
CA SER A 170 13.69 -11.58 -9.95
C SER A 170 14.64 -10.59 -10.63
N MET A 171 14.81 -9.38 -10.08
CA MET A 171 15.75 -8.38 -10.60
C MET A 171 17.23 -8.69 -10.30
N LYS A 172 17.51 -9.61 -9.37
CA LYS A 172 18.87 -10.00 -8.99
C LYS A 172 19.42 -11.18 -9.80
N ARG A 173 18.56 -11.88 -10.55
CA ARG A 173 18.94 -12.98 -11.45
C ARG A 173 19.24 -12.44 -12.84
#